data_AF-A0A078G3L7-F1
#
_entry.id   AF-A0A078G3L7-F1
#
_cell.length_a   1.000
_cell.length_b   1.000
_cell.length_c   1.000
_cell.angle_alpha   90.00
_cell.angle_beta   90.00
_cell.angle_gamma   90.00
#
_symmetry.space_group_name_H-M   'P 1'
#
loop_
_entity.id
_entity.type
_entity.pdbx_description
1 polymer ?
#
loop_
_entity_poly.entity_id
_entity_poly.type
_entity_poly.pdbx_seq_one_letter_code
_entity_poly.pdbx_strand_id
1 'polypeptide(L)'
;MEEMLQLNGQKSIIIVSGANMRWWSERMIHDELQIVRNAGVVQIQREISDSIDIQDAKAVKRALDPVILTWEEWIPQSLMSYWI
;
A
#
# COMPACT_ATOMS: atom_id res chain seq x y z
N MET A 1 17.64 2.17 4.42
CA MET A 1 17.37 3.49 5.01
C MET A 1 18.69 3.98 5.57
N GLU A 2 19.23 5.07 5.03
CA GLU A 2 20.43 5.69 5.56
C GLU A 2 20.01 6.92 6.36
N GLU A 3 20.41 7.00 7.62
CA GLU A 3 20.04 8.08 8.54
C GLU A 3 21.30 8.86 8.93
N MET A 4 21.32 10.17 8.62
CA MET A 4 22.38 11.07 9.06
C MET A 4 21.84 12.02 10.12
N LEU A 5 22.43 11.95 11.32
CA LEU A 5 22.19 12.90 12.40
C LEU A 5 23.01 14.17 12.15
N GLN A 6 22.31 15.28 11.92
CA GLN A 6 22.92 16.60 11.86
C GLN A 6 23.24 17.10 13.27
N LEU A 7 24.23 18.00 13.40
CA LEU A 7 24.70 18.54 14.68
C LEU A 7 23.61 19.25 15.52
N ASN A 8 22.53 19.69 14.88
CA ASN A 8 21.36 20.30 15.54
C ASN A 8 20.28 19.29 15.96
N GLY A 9 20.54 17.98 15.85
CA GLY A 9 19.58 16.91 16.14
C GLY A 9 18.56 16.64 15.04
N GLN A 10 18.63 17.36 13.90
CA GLN A 10 17.81 17.04 12.73
C GLN A 10 18.31 15.76 12.06
N LYS A 11 17.38 14.99 11.50
CA LYS A 11 17.68 13.78 10.75
C LYS A 11 17.45 14.05 9.28
N SER A 12 18.43 13.72 8.45
CA SER A 12 18.24 13.62 7.01
C SER A 12 18.17 12.15 6.65
N ILE A 13 17.08 11.75 6.00
CA ILE A 13 16.85 10.37 5.58
C ILE A 13 16.79 10.37 4.06
N ILE A 14 17.60 9.51 3.44
CA ILE A 14 17.49 9.22 2.01
C ILE A 14 16.71 7.91 1.86
N ILE A 15 15.53 8.01 1.25
CA ILE A 15 14.68 6.86 0.96
C ILE A 15 14.87 6.50 -0.50
N VAL A 16 15.48 5.33 -0.74
CA VAL A 16 15.58 4.73 -2.07
C VAL A 16 14.53 3.63 -2.16
N SER A 17 13.44 3.91 -2.87
CA SER A 17 12.30 2.98 -2.91
C SER A 17 12.61 1.66 -3.65
N GLY A 18 13.43 1.71 -4.70
CA GLY A 18 13.91 0.50 -5.39
C GLY A 18 12.78 -0.43 -5.84
N ALA A 19 12.84 -1.68 -5.41
CA ALA A 19 11.87 -2.73 -5.73
C ALA A 19 10.43 -2.35 -5.33
N ASN A 20 10.26 -1.64 -4.21
CA ASN A 20 8.95 -1.30 -3.67
C ASN A 20 8.10 -0.49 -4.66
N MET A 21 8.71 0.33 -5.53
CA MET A 21 7.98 1.11 -6.54
C MET A 21 8.11 0.57 -7.96
N ARG A 22 9.10 -0.28 -8.26
CA ARG A 22 9.49 -0.58 -9.66
C ARG A 22 9.30 -2.02 -10.11
N TRP A 23 9.18 -2.99 -9.20
CA TRP A 23 9.21 -4.42 -9.56
C TRP A 23 7.90 -5.16 -9.33
N TRP A 24 6.83 -4.42 -9.07
CA TRP A 24 5.50 -4.97 -9.06
C TRP A 24 5.04 -5.31 -10.47
N SER A 25 4.35 -6.43 -10.61
CA SER A 25 3.64 -6.75 -11.84
C SER A 25 2.57 -5.71 -12.10
N GLU A 26 2.38 -5.32 -13.35
CA GLU A 26 1.35 -4.34 -13.73
C GLU A 26 -0.06 -4.80 -13.29
N ARG A 27 -0.28 -6.12 -13.28
CA ARG A 27 -1.48 -6.76 -12.72
C ARG A 27 -1.07 -7.83 -11.73
N MET A 28 -1.67 -7.79 -10.54
CA MET A 28 -1.54 -8.88 -9.58
C MET A 28 -2.29 -10.11 -10.06
N ILE A 29 -1.70 -11.28 -9.84
CA ILE A 29 -2.30 -12.55 -10.24
C ILE A 29 -3.41 -12.95 -9.26
N HIS A 30 -4.26 -13.88 -9.68
CA HIS A 30 -5.43 -14.29 -8.92
C HIS A 30 -5.09 -14.75 -7.50
N ASP A 31 -3.99 -15.51 -7.36
CA ASP A 31 -3.59 -16.11 -6.09
C ASP A 31 -3.12 -15.05 -5.09
N GLU A 32 -2.45 -13.99 -5.55
CA GLU A 32 -2.07 -12.84 -4.71
C GLU A 32 -3.33 -12.11 -4.20
N LEU A 33 -4.29 -11.86 -5.08
CA LEU A 33 -5.56 -11.21 -4.71
C LEU A 33 -6.46 -12.08 -3.83
N GLN A 34 -6.33 -13.42 -3.88
CA GLN A 34 -7.03 -14.33 -2.99
C GLN A 34 -6.60 -14.13 -1.53
N ILE A 35 -5.30 -13.91 -1.29
CA ILE A 35 -4.77 -13.64 0.05
C ILE A 35 -5.43 -12.39 0.63
N VAL A 36 -5.52 -11.33 -0.18
CA VAL A 36 -6.15 -10.05 0.20
C VAL A 36 -7.63 -10.21 0.51
N ARG A 37 -8.36 -11.01 -0.28
CA ARG A 37 -9.81 -11.25 -0.08
C ARG A 37 -10.14 -12.07 1.15
N ASN A 38 -9.24 -12.94 1.56
CA ASN A 38 -9.43 -13.83 2.70
C ASN A 38 -8.82 -13.24 3.98
N ALA A 39 -8.19 -12.07 3.91
CA ALA A 39 -7.64 -11.38 5.07
C ALA A 39 -8.77 -10.80 5.93
N GLY A 40 -8.68 -10.91 7.26
CA GLY A 40 -9.62 -10.20 8.15
C GLY A 40 -9.41 -8.67 8.14
N VAL A 41 -8.16 -8.25 7.95
CA VAL A 41 -7.76 -6.84 7.84
C VAL A 41 -6.63 -6.73 6.81
N VAL A 42 -6.69 -5.71 5.96
CA VAL A 42 -5.63 -5.31 5.04
C VAL A 42 -5.19 -3.90 5.40
N GLN A 43 -3.87 -3.69 5.51
CA GLN A 43 -3.29 -2.38 5.81
C GLN A 43 -2.46 -1.94 4.61
N ILE A 44 -2.80 -0.78 4.03
CA ILE A 44 -2.08 -0.20 2.91
C ILE A 44 -1.13 0.89 3.42
N GLN A 45 0.12 0.82 2.96
CA GLN A 45 1.20 1.74 3.28
C GLN A 45 1.73 2.35 1.97
N ARG A 46 1.94 3.68 1.94
CA ARG A 46 2.32 4.44 0.72
C ARG A 46 3.78 4.24 0.29
N GLU A 47 4.34 3.08 0.54
CA GLU A 47 5.73 2.76 0.18
C GLU A 47 5.81 1.96 -1.13
N ILE A 48 4.67 1.52 -1.67
CA ILE A 48 4.53 0.81 -2.94
C ILE A 48 3.74 1.62 -3.97
N SER A 49 3.64 1.12 -5.21
CA SER A 49 2.95 1.85 -6.28
C SER A 49 1.44 1.91 -6.06
N ASP A 50 0.84 3.10 -6.24
CA ASP A 50 -0.62 3.32 -6.20
C ASP A 50 -1.43 2.31 -7.03
N SER A 51 -0.88 1.80 -8.14
CA SER A 51 -1.55 0.82 -8.98
C SER A 51 -1.81 -0.51 -8.27
N ILE A 52 -0.95 -0.88 -7.32
CA ILE A 52 -1.06 -2.08 -6.50
C ILE A 52 -2.07 -1.83 -5.39
N ASP A 53 -1.98 -0.70 -4.69
CA ASP A 53 -2.95 -0.30 -3.67
C ASP A 53 -4.39 -0.27 -4.21
N ILE A 54 -4.58 0.24 -5.43
CA ILE A 54 -5.89 0.25 -6.09
C ILE A 54 -6.39 -1.17 -6.39
N GLN A 55 -5.50 -2.08 -6.76
CA GLN A 55 -5.87 -3.47 -7.04
C GLN A 55 -6.22 -4.22 -5.75
N ASP A 56 -5.48 -4.01 -4.66
CA ASP A 56 -5.80 -4.55 -3.33
C ASP A 56 -7.14 -4.03 -2.83
N ALA A 57 -7.35 -2.72 -2.90
CA ALA A 57 -8.61 -2.10 -2.51
C ALA A 57 -9.80 -2.68 -3.29
N LYS A 58 -9.65 -2.87 -4.61
CA LYS A 58 -10.69 -3.52 -5.44
C LYS A 58 -10.91 -4.98 -5.07
N ALA A 59 -9.86 -5.69 -4.66
CA ALA A 59 -9.98 -7.07 -4.23
C ALA A 59 -10.72 -7.18 -2.89
N VAL A 60 -10.36 -6.36 -1.91
CA VAL A 60 -11.09 -6.22 -0.63
C VAL A 60 -12.56 -5.91 -0.86
N LYS A 61 -12.88 -4.93 -1.71
CA LYS A 61 -14.27 -4.55 -2.03
C LYS A 61 -15.09 -5.71 -2.64
N ARG A 62 -14.43 -6.68 -3.27
CA ARG A 62 -15.05 -7.85 -3.92
C ARG A 62 -14.98 -9.11 -3.05
N ALA A 63 -14.43 -9.03 -1.85
CA ALA A 63 -14.42 -10.15 -0.92
C ALA A 63 -15.86 -10.52 -0.52
N LEU A 64 -16.08 -11.82 -0.29
CA LEU A 64 -17.37 -12.33 0.16
C LEU A 64 -17.55 -12.11 1.67
N ASP A 65 -16.45 -12.25 2.41
CA ASP A 65 -16.41 -12.02 3.85
C ASP A 65 -16.01 -10.57 4.16
N PRO A 66 -16.42 -10.03 5.32
CA PRO A 66 -16.05 -8.68 5.73
C PRO A 66 -14.53 -8.55 5.90
N VAL A 67 -13.93 -7.67 5.10
CA VAL A 67 -12.50 -7.32 5.20
C VAL A 67 -12.38 -5.84 5.51
N ILE A 68 -11.62 -5.51 6.55
CA ILE A 68 -11.37 -4.12 6.94
C ILE A 68 -10.14 -3.61 6.20
N LEU A 69 -10.29 -2.52 5.44
CA LEU A 69 -9.16 -1.80 4.85
C LEU A 69 -8.74 -0.63 5.72
N THR A 70 -7.46 -0.56 6.05
CA THR A 70 -6.88 0.47 6.92
C THR A 70 -5.69 1.18 6.27
N TRP A 71 -5.37 2.36 6.79
CA TRP A 71 -4.35 3.28 6.27
C TRP A 71 -3.57 3.85 7.44
N GLU A 72 -2.27 4.10 7.26
CA GLU A 72 -1.45 4.64 8.35
C GLU A 72 -1.72 6.11 8.68
N GLU A 73 -2.10 6.93 7.69
CA GLU A 73 -2.24 8.37 7.92
C GLU A 73 -3.49 8.95 7.25
N TRP A 74 -3.49 9.05 5.91
CA TRP A 74 -4.60 9.66 5.15
C TRP A 74 -5.01 8.76 3.98
N ILE A 75 -6.31 8.72 3.68
CA ILE A 75 -6.84 8.00 2.51
C ILE A 75 -6.39 8.74 1.23
N PRO A 76 -5.67 8.10 0.30
CA PRO A 76 -5.34 8.70 -0.99
C PRO A 76 -6.60 9.07 -1.76
N GLN A 77 -6.62 10.26 -2.39
CA GLN A 77 -7.73 10.68 -3.24
C GLN A 77 -7.98 9.70 -4.40
N SER A 78 -6.90 9.12 -4.96
CA SER A 78 -6.97 8.07 -5.97
C SER A 78 -7.81 6.89 -5.50
N LEU A 79 -7.67 6.49 -4.22
CA LEU A 79 -8.43 5.41 -3.61
C LEU A 79 -9.84 5.83 -3.20
N MET A 80 -10.06 7.06 -2.73
CA MET A 80 -11.41 7.55 -2.37
C MET A 80 -12.43 7.35 -3.51
N SER A 81 -12.01 7.60 -4.76
CA SER A 81 -12.87 7.41 -5.95
C SER A 81 -13.35 5.97 -6.18
N TYR A 82 -12.70 4.97 -5.58
CA TYR A 82 -13.08 3.57 -5.71
C TYR A 82 -13.95 3.08 -4.53
N TRP A 83 -14.02 3.85 -3.46
CA TRP A 83 -14.72 3.50 -2.23
C TRP A 83 -16.05 4.24 -2.04
N ILE A 84 -16.21 5.42 -2.63
CA ILE A 84 -17.45 6.20 -2.64
C ILE A 84 -18.33 5.78 -3.83
#